data_AF-A0A4P8QDY9-F1
#
_entry.id   AF-A0A4P8QDY9-F1
#
_cell.length_a   1.000
_cell.length_b   1.000
_cell.length_c   1.000
_cell.angle_alpha   90.00
_cell.angle_beta   90.00
_cell.angle_gamma   90.00
#
_symmetry.space_group_name_H-M   'P 1'
#
loop_
_entity.id
_entity.type
_entity.pdbx_description
1 polymer ?
#
loop_
_entity_poly.entity_id
_entity_poly.type
_entity_poly.pdbx_seq_one_letter_code
_entity_poly.pdbx_strand_id
1 'polypeptide(L)'
;MPKPPQAATVFGERLASGHIEFRVRGDAGDWTAPDHIWTSAPETVPQVPSKSGGALERSLFLPVYASDLNDDEKQVAVYLDAEAVIKWWHRNGTDKGSYALRGWRRGNVYPDFVFAALRDDASERLVAIESKGDQLAGNLDTEYKRELLETLTKAYGKNAAVKAGELPMASKSVEYEAAVVLFSDMNTKLPVLISGQRVYRIKAGVPLSVCFYAEKFLPMSI
;
A
#
# COMPACT_ATOMS: atom_id res chain seq x y z
N MET A 1 23.89 12.90 -9.64
CA MET A 1 23.38 11.71 -8.93
C MET A 1 24.39 10.57 -9.15
N PRO A 2 24.70 9.75 -8.13
CA PRO A 2 25.53 8.57 -8.33
C PRO A 2 24.85 7.61 -9.31
N LYS A 3 25.65 6.89 -10.12
CA LYS A 3 25.15 5.86 -11.02
C LYS A 3 24.53 4.72 -10.17
N PRO A 4 23.33 4.22 -10.50
CA PRO A 4 22.75 3.09 -9.77
C PRO A 4 23.68 1.86 -9.89
N PRO A 5 23.71 0.98 -8.89
CA PRO A 5 24.51 -0.23 -8.94
C PRO A 5 24.05 -1.10 -10.12
N GLN A 6 24.98 -1.82 -10.75
CA GLN A 6 24.71 -2.63 -11.95
C GLN A 6 23.51 -3.57 -11.79
N ALA A 7 23.33 -4.15 -10.59
CA ALA A 7 22.21 -5.04 -10.29
C ALA A 7 20.84 -4.32 -10.37
N ALA A 8 20.75 -3.05 -9.96
CA ALA A 8 19.53 -2.25 -10.07
C ALA A 8 19.19 -1.95 -11.54
N THR A 9 20.22 -1.62 -12.35
CA THR A 9 20.05 -1.40 -13.79
C THR A 9 19.52 -2.66 -14.48
N VAL A 10 20.15 -3.81 -14.26
CA VAL A 10 19.72 -5.09 -14.85
C VAL A 10 18.31 -5.46 -14.40
N PHE A 11 17.96 -5.22 -13.13
CA PHE A 11 16.61 -5.45 -12.63
C PHE A 11 15.58 -4.58 -13.35
N GLY A 12 15.86 -3.28 -13.51
CA GLY A 12 15.01 -2.36 -14.25
C GLY A 12 14.84 -2.74 -15.73
N GLU A 13 15.91 -3.12 -16.41
CA GLU A 13 15.87 -3.60 -17.80
C GLU A 13 15.06 -4.89 -17.94
N ARG A 14 15.18 -5.80 -16.98
CA ARG A 14 14.40 -7.05 -16.96
C ARG A 14 12.92 -6.82 -16.63
N LEU A 15 12.60 -5.85 -15.78
CA LEU A 15 11.22 -5.41 -15.59
C LEU A 15 10.65 -4.83 -16.88
N ALA A 16 11.38 -3.91 -17.52
CA ALA A 16 10.94 -3.25 -18.75
C ALA A 16 10.75 -4.23 -19.92
N SER A 17 11.56 -5.28 -19.98
CA SER A 17 11.43 -6.33 -21.00
C SER A 17 10.44 -7.45 -20.64
N GLY A 18 9.83 -7.43 -19.46
CA GLY A 18 8.94 -8.49 -18.97
C GLY A 18 9.65 -9.79 -18.56
N HIS A 19 10.99 -9.82 -18.49
CA HIS A 19 11.73 -10.97 -17.96
C HIS A 19 11.58 -11.11 -16.45
N ILE A 20 11.34 -10.01 -15.75
CA ILE A 20 10.89 -10.00 -14.36
C ILE A 20 9.51 -9.37 -14.37
N GLU A 21 8.59 -10.00 -13.65
CA GLU A 21 7.24 -9.47 -13.52
C GLU A 21 6.76 -9.53 -12.08
N PHE A 22 6.11 -8.45 -11.65
CA PHE A 22 5.32 -8.43 -10.45
C PHE A 22 3.87 -8.78 -10.81
N ARG A 23 3.34 -9.85 -10.22
CA ARG A 23 1.95 -10.28 -10.44
C ARG A 23 1.28 -10.52 -9.10
N VAL A 24 0.11 -9.93 -8.93
CA VAL A 24 -0.87 -10.45 -7.98
C VAL A 24 -1.46 -11.67 -8.66
N ARG A 25 -1.16 -12.85 -8.15
CA ARG A 25 -1.75 -14.09 -8.68
C ARG A 25 -3.10 -14.30 -8.00
N GLY A 26 -4.02 -14.84 -8.80
CA GLY A 26 -5.36 -15.27 -8.41
C GLY A 26 -5.66 -16.63 -9.05
N ASP A 27 -4.66 -17.52 -9.09
CA ASP A 27 -4.69 -18.83 -9.74
C ASP A 27 -4.66 -20.00 -8.74
N ALA A 28 -4.75 -21.23 -9.25
CA ALA A 28 -4.86 -22.44 -8.43
C ALA A 28 -3.64 -22.71 -7.52
N GLY A 29 -2.54 -21.98 -7.70
CA GLY A 29 -1.36 -22.03 -6.82
C GLY A 29 -1.43 -21.08 -5.63
N ASP A 30 -2.46 -20.24 -5.53
CA ASP A 30 -2.56 -19.26 -4.46
C ASP A 30 -3.02 -19.89 -3.14
N TRP A 31 -2.47 -19.35 -2.07
CA TRP A 31 -2.96 -19.64 -0.74
C TRP A 31 -4.35 -19.05 -0.59
N THR A 32 -5.34 -19.93 -0.40
CA THR A 32 -6.70 -19.51 -0.08
C THR A 32 -6.77 -19.19 1.41
N ALA A 33 -7.13 -17.94 1.72
CA ALA A 33 -7.31 -17.55 3.12
C ALA A 33 -8.41 -18.41 3.76
N PRO A 34 -8.17 -18.99 4.94
CA PRO A 34 -9.20 -19.76 5.62
C PRO A 34 -10.30 -18.82 6.12
N ASP A 35 -11.54 -19.29 6.10
CA ASP A 35 -12.70 -18.53 6.61
C ASP A 35 -12.59 -18.24 8.11
N HIS A 36 -11.81 -19.04 8.85
CA HIS A 36 -11.59 -18.90 10.28
C HIS A 36 -10.12 -19.13 10.64
N ILE A 37 -9.62 -18.37 11.61
CA ILE A 37 -8.29 -18.54 12.21
C ILE A 37 -8.47 -18.72 13.71
N TRP A 38 -7.79 -19.72 14.26
CA TRP A 38 -7.79 -19.97 15.70
C TRP A 38 -6.90 -18.96 16.41
N THR A 39 -7.39 -18.39 17.52
CA THR A 39 -6.61 -17.51 18.39
C THR A 39 -6.67 -18.02 19.82
N SER A 40 -5.58 -17.83 20.57
CA SER A 40 -5.52 -18.06 22.01
C SER A 40 -5.82 -16.80 22.82
N ALA A 41 -6.10 -15.67 22.15
CA ALA A 41 -6.46 -14.42 22.80
C ALA A 41 -7.81 -14.58 23.53
N PRO A 42 -7.92 -14.16 24.80
CA PRO A 42 -9.21 -14.16 25.49
C PRO A 42 -10.21 -13.19 24.84
N GLU A 43 -11.50 -13.43 25.02
CA GLU A 43 -12.57 -12.57 24.46
C GLU A 43 -12.49 -11.11 24.94
N THR A 44 -11.90 -10.90 26.12
CA THR A 44 -11.74 -9.56 26.73
C THR A 44 -10.48 -8.82 26.28
N VAL A 45 -9.68 -9.37 25.36
CA VAL A 45 -8.48 -8.67 24.88
C VAL A 45 -8.89 -7.35 24.23
N PRO A 46 -8.30 -6.22 24.64
CA PRO A 46 -8.57 -4.93 24.02
C PRO A 46 -8.30 -4.96 22.52
N GLN A 47 -9.29 -4.54 21.74
CA GLN A 47 -9.16 -4.34 20.30
C GLN A 47 -8.84 -2.87 20.01
N VAL A 48 -8.30 -2.60 18.83
CA VAL A 48 -8.16 -1.22 18.34
C VAL A 48 -9.55 -0.69 18.00
N PRO A 49 -10.01 0.41 18.63
CA PRO A 49 -11.31 0.98 18.30
C PRO A 49 -11.23 1.71 16.96
N SER A 50 -12.28 1.60 16.15
CA SER A 50 -12.45 2.41 14.95
C SER A 50 -12.70 3.87 15.31
N LYS A 51 -12.70 4.75 14.30
CA LYS A 51 -12.94 6.18 14.47
C LYS A 51 -14.30 6.50 15.12
N SER A 52 -15.29 5.61 14.99
CA SER A 52 -16.61 5.74 15.61
C SER A 52 -16.69 5.09 17.00
N GLY A 53 -15.61 4.47 17.49
CA GLY A 53 -15.53 3.79 18.79
C GLY A 53 -15.93 2.32 18.76
N GLY A 54 -16.33 1.78 17.61
CA GLY A 54 -16.64 0.35 17.41
C GLY A 54 -15.40 -0.50 17.07
N ALA A 55 -15.59 -1.73 16.61
CA ALA A 55 -14.51 -2.54 16.05
C ALA A 55 -14.08 -2.01 14.67
N LEU A 56 -12.84 -2.33 14.27
CA LEU A 56 -12.40 -2.16 12.88
C LEU A 56 -13.11 -3.17 11.98
N GLU A 57 -13.39 -2.80 10.73
CA GLU A 57 -14.26 -3.59 9.84
C GLU A 57 -13.59 -3.99 8.52
N ARG A 58 -12.54 -3.29 8.11
CA ARG A 58 -11.91 -3.43 6.77
C ARG A 58 -10.57 -4.16 6.80
N SER A 59 -10.09 -4.61 7.97
CA SER A 59 -8.91 -5.48 8.02
C SER A 59 -9.21 -6.82 7.36
N LEU A 60 -8.25 -7.38 6.59
CA LEU A 60 -8.36 -8.75 6.07
C LEU A 60 -8.46 -9.80 7.20
N PHE A 61 -7.91 -9.49 8.37
CA PHE A 61 -7.98 -10.38 9.54
C PHE A 61 -8.56 -9.60 10.72
N LEU A 62 -9.68 -10.10 11.24
CA LEU A 62 -10.39 -9.55 12.38
C LEU A 62 -10.48 -10.59 13.51
N PRO A 63 -10.53 -10.16 14.78
CA PRO A 63 -10.36 -8.79 15.24
C PRO A 63 -8.89 -8.33 15.19
N VAL A 64 -8.66 -7.01 15.27
CA VAL A 64 -7.31 -6.43 15.40
C VAL A 64 -7.06 -6.06 16.86
N TYR A 65 -6.17 -6.78 17.52
CA TYR A 65 -5.88 -6.54 18.93
C TYR A 65 -4.95 -5.34 19.13
N ALA A 66 -5.18 -4.59 20.21
CA ALA A 66 -4.38 -3.40 20.52
C ALA A 66 -2.91 -3.72 20.86
N SER A 67 -2.60 -4.97 21.22
CA SER A 67 -1.25 -5.47 21.45
C SER A 67 -0.44 -5.70 20.18
N ASP A 68 -1.11 -5.84 19.03
CA ASP A 68 -0.47 -6.26 17.78
C ASP A 68 0.12 -5.08 17.01
N LEU A 69 -0.27 -3.86 17.40
CA LEU A 69 0.13 -2.61 16.77
C LEU A 69 0.72 -1.66 17.80
N ASN A 70 1.77 -0.93 17.40
CA ASN A 70 2.22 0.25 18.15
C ASN A 70 1.27 1.45 17.94
N ASP A 71 1.49 2.55 18.65
CA ASP A 71 0.56 3.69 18.63
C ASP A 71 0.50 4.43 17.27
N ASP A 72 1.58 4.43 16.50
CA ASP A 72 1.57 4.99 15.14
C ASP A 72 0.85 4.04 14.16
N GLU A 73 1.11 2.73 14.27
CA GLU A 73 0.41 1.70 13.49
C GLU A 73 -1.11 1.71 13.76
N LYS A 74 -1.54 1.91 15.02
CA LYS A 74 -2.96 2.07 15.37
C LYS A 74 -3.59 3.24 14.64
N GLN A 75 -2.92 4.38 14.56
CA GLN A 75 -3.43 5.56 13.85
C GLN A 75 -3.60 5.26 12.35
N VAL A 76 -2.65 4.56 11.73
CA VAL A 76 -2.76 4.11 10.34
C VAL A 76 -3.95 3.18 10.14
N ALA A 77 -4.09 2.16 11.01
CA ALA A 77 -5.20 1.21 10.95
C ALA A 77 -6.55 1.92 11.06
N VAL A 78 -6.73 2.80 12.04
CA VAL A 78 -7.97 3.57 12.24
C VAL A 78 -8.25 4.50 11.06
N TYR A 79 -7.22 5.11 10.46
CA TYR A 79 -7.38 5.96 9.29
C TYR A 79 -7.86 5.14 8.08
N LEU A 80 -7.15 4.06 7.74
CA LEU A 80 -7.50 3.20 6.61
C LEU A 80 -8.90 2.61 6.77
N ASP A 81 -9.27 2.23 7.99
CA ASP A 81 -10.58 1.65 8.28
C ASP A 81 -11.73 2.66 8.18
N ALA A 82 -11.46 3.96 8.36
CA ALA A 82 -12.49 5.01 8.30
C ALA A 82 -12.80 5.48 6.87
N GLU A 83 -11.90 5.24 5.91
CA GLU A 83 -12.03 5.76 4.55
C GLU A 83 -12.94 4.87 3.68
N ALA A 84 -14.03 5.45 3.15
CA ALA A 84 -15.04 4.70 2.40
C ALA A 84 -14.52 4.06 1.10
N VAL A 85 -13.47 4.64 0.52
CA VAL A 85 -12.82 4.12 -0.69
C VAL A 85 -11.88 2.95 -0.38
N ILE A 86 -11.55 2.67 0.88
CA ILE A 86 -10.76 1.50 1.24
C ILE A 86 -11.67 0.27 1.22
N LYS A 87 -11.32 -0.69 0.37
CA LYS A 87 -12.02 -1.98 0.29
C LYS A 87 -11.56 -2.91 1.40
N TRP A 88 -10.25 -3.00 1.59
CA TRP A 88 -9.63 -3.77 2.66
C TRP A 88 -8.21 -3.25 2.93
N TRP A 89 -7.69 -3.52 4.12
CA TRP A 89 -6.31 -3.27 4.50
C TRP A 89 -5.74 -4.45 5.31
N HIS A 90 -4.42 -4.55 5.37
CA HIS A 90 -3.72 -5.57 6.15
C HIS A 90 -2.42 -4.99 6.70
N ARG A 91 -2.21 -5.14 8.01
CA ARG A 91 -0.89 -4.97 8.62
C ARG A 91 -0.08 -6.23 8.35
N ASN A 92 0.94 -6.10 7.52
CA ASN A 92 1.74 -7.22 7.04
C ASN A 92 2.75 -7.68 8.09
N GLY A 93 3.05 -8.97 8.09
CA GLY A 93 4.09 -9.57 8.93
C GLY A 93 5.44 -9.67 8.20
N THR A 94 6.40 -10.29 8.88
CA THR A 94 7.70 -10.68 8.29
C THR A 94 7.88 -12.20 8.24
N ASP A 95 6.82 -12.94 8.55
CA ASP A 95 6.83 -14.41 8.64
C ASP A 95 6.70 -15.08 7.27
N LYS A 96 6.87 -16.40 7.25
CA LYS A 96 6.63 -17.20 6.04
C LYS A 96 5.16 -17.08 5.63
N GLY A 97 4.92 -16.63 4.41
CA GLY A 97 3.58 -16.39 3.86
C GLY A 97 3.16 -14.92 3.91
N SER A 98 3.87 -14.05 4.62
CA SER A 98 3.65 -12.61 4.55
C SER A 98 3.97 -12.05 3.16
N TYR A 99 3.31 -10.95 2.82
CA TYR A 99 3.53 -10.29 1.55
C TYR A 99 4.95 -9.74 1.47
N ALA A 100 5.67 -10.11 0.42
CA ALA A 100 7.08 -9.84 0.27
C ALA A 100 7.39 -9.35 -1.13
N LEU A 101 8.19 -8.28 -1.19
CA LEU A 101 8.72 -7.73 -2.43
C LEU A 101 10.17 -8.19 -2.61
N ARG A 102 10.46 -8.73 -3.79
CA ARG A 102 11.81 -9.13 -4.17
C ARG A 102 12.42 -8.11 -5.12
N GLY A 103 13.55 -7.55 -4.72
CA GLY A 103 14.36 -6.65 -5.54
C GLY A 103 15.68 -7.26 -5.97
N TRP A 104 16.65 -6.39 -6.29
CA TRP A 104 17.99 -6.77 -6.74
C TRP A 104 18.99 -7.03 -5.59
N ARG A 105 18.63 -6.78 -4.32
CA ARG A 105 19.43 -7.20 -3.16
C ARG A 105 18.93 -8.54 -2.62
N ARG A 106 19.83 -9.26 -1.94
CA ARG A 106 19.49 -10.46 -1.17
C ARG A 106 18.51 -10.08 -0.06
N GLY A 107 17.51 -10.93 0.17
CA GLY A 107 16.45 -10.69 1.16
C GLY A 107 15.17 -10.17 0.53
N ASN A 108 14.11 -10.16 1.32
CA ASN A 108 12.80 -9.67 0.92
C ASN A 108 12.55 -8.33 1.63
N VAL A 109 11.81 -7.44 0.97
CA VAL A 109 11.25 -6.24 1.59
C VAL A 109 9.81 -6.56 1.98
N TYR A 110 9.46 -6.31 3.23
CA TYR A 110 8.14 -6.55 3.80
C TYR A 110 7.54 -5.19 4.17
N PRO A 111 6.73 -4.58 3.29
CA PRO A 111 6.01 -3.35 3.62
C PRO A 111 5.15 -3.59 4.86
N ASP A 112 5.01 -2.60 5.74
CA ASP A 112 4.26 -2.74 6.99
C ASP A 112 2.74 -2.81 6.76
N PHE A 113 2.23 -2.12 5.74
CA PHE A 113 0.81 -2.15 5.38
C PHE A 113 0.61 -2.42 3.89
N VAL A 114 -0.47 -3.14 3.58
CA VAL A 114 -0.98 -3.31 2.22
C VAL A 114 -2.48 -3.07 2.24
N PHE A 115 -3.01 -2.31 1.27
CA PHE A 115 -4.44 -2.08 1.16
C PHE A 115 -4.91 -2.00 -0.29
N ALA A 116 -6.19 -2.28 -0.50
CA ALA A 116 -6.88 -2.01 -1.75
C ALA A 116 -7.77 -0.77 -1.61
N ALA A 117 -7.52 0.22 -2.47
CA ALA A 117 -8.38 1.36 -2.65
C ALA A 117 -9.24 1.19 -3.91
N LEU A 118 -10.53 1.47 -3.80
CA LEU A 118 -11.47 1.55 -4.90
C LEU A 118 -11.21 2.81 -5.71
N ARG A 119 -11.41 2.69 -7.02
CA ARG A 119 -11.40 3.80 -7.97
C ARG A 119 -12.81 4.13 -8.42
N ASP A 120 -12.95 5.26 -9.11
CA ASP A 120 -14.24 5.73 -9.65
C ASP A 120 -14.90 4.71 -10.59
N ASP A 121 -14.10 3.90 -11.29
CA ASP A 121 -14.56 2.82 -12.18
C ASP A 121 -14.75 1.47 -11.45
N ALA A 122 -14.78 1.48 -10.11
CA ALA A 122 -14.84 0.33 -9.22
C ALA A 122 -13.68 -0.67 -9.36
N SER A 123 -12.62 -0.33 -10.11
CA SER A 123 -11.39 -1.12 -10.12
C SER A 123 -10.59 -0.92 -8.84
N GLU A 124 -9.74 -1.90 -8.52
CA GLU A 124 -8.92 -1.89 -7.32
C GLU A 124 -7.49 -1.46 -7.63
N ARG A 125 -6.96 -0.58 -6.79
CA ARG A 125 -5.55 -0.22 -6.75
C ARG A 125 -4.94 -0.74 -5.46
N LEU A 126 -3.89 -1.54 -5.60
CA LEU A 126 -3.13 -2.02 -4.45
C LEU A 126 -2.06 -1.02 -4.08
N VAL A 127 -1.98 -0.72 -2.79
CA VAL A 127 -1.00 0.19 -2.23
C VAL A 127 -0.24 -0.51 -1.11
N ALA A 128 1.09 -0.46 -1.16
CA ALA A 128 1.97 -0.94 -0.10
C ALA A 128 2.72 0.21 0.57
N ILE A 129 2.73 0.24 1.90
CA ILE A 129 3.42 1.26 2.70
C ILE A 129 4.50 0.57 3.53
N GLU A 130 5.75 0.99 3.32
CA GLU A 130 6.82 0.77 4.29
C GLU A 130 6.90 2.00 5.19
N SER A 131 6.58 1.82 6.47
CA SER A 131 6.71 2.85 7.48
C SER A 131 8.13 2.92 8.04
N LYS A 132 8.57 4.12 8.41
CA LYS A 132 9.87 4.34 9.05
C LYS A 132 9.70 5.35 10.18
N GLY A 133 10.35 5.08 11.31
CA GLY A 133 10.58 6.08 12.33
C GLY A 133 11.47 7.20 11.80
N ASP A 134 11.24 8.42 12.27
CA ASP A 134 11.89 9.64 11.77
C ASP A 134 13.42 9.58 11.88
N GLN A 135 13.93 8.89 12.91
CA GLN A 135 15.37 8.68 13.15
C GLN A 135 16.08 7.80 12.09
N LEU A 136 15.35 7.15 11.19
CA LEU A 136 15.91 6.22 10.17
C LEU A 136 15.96 6.81 8.76
N ALA A 137 15.64 8.09 8.60
CA ALA A 137 15.75 8.80 7.33
C ALA A 137 17.22 8.85 6.86
N GLY A 138 17.50 8.39 5.63
CA GLY A 138 18.84 8.42 5.02
C GLY A 138 19.73 7.21 5.28
N ASN A 139 19.23 6.15 5.94
CA ASN A 139 19.95 4.86 6.02
C ASN A 139 20.00 4.17 4.64
N LEU A 140 21.11 3.53 4.29
CA LEU A 140 21.31 2.76 3.05
C LEU A 140 20.28 1.65 2.83
N ASP A 141 19.69 1.09 3.89
CA ASP A 141 18.55 0.16 3.76
C ASP A 141 17.27 0.90 3.35
N THR A 142 16.97 2.02 4.01
CA THR A 142 15.82 2.89 3.71
C THR A 142 15.86 3.39 2.28
N GLU A 143 17.03 3.83 1.79
CA GLU A 143 17.19 4.30 0.41
C GLU A 143 17.00 3.17 -0.61
N TYR A 144 17.48 1.95 -0.33
CA TYR A 144 17.23 0.80 -1.19
C TYR A 144 15.74 0.45 -1.28
N LYS A 145 15.06 0.40 -0.12
CA LYS A 145 13.61 0.15 -0.09
C LYS A 145 12.87 1.21 -0.88
N ARG A 146 13.22 2.49 -0.71
CA ARG A 146 12.65 3.60 -1.47
C ARG A 146 12.84 3.40 -2.97
N GLU A 147 14.06 3.13 -3.42
CA GLU A 147 14.37 2.93 -4.84
C GLU A 147 13.60 1.73 -5.42
N LEU A 148 13.51 0.62 -4.69
CA LEU A 148 12.73 -0.55 -5.09
C LEU A 148 11.24 -0.24 -5.24
N LEU A 149 10.62 0.38 -4.23
CA LEU A 149 9.19 0.70 -4.26
C LEU A 149 8.85 1.72 -5.35
N GLU A 150 9.71 2.72 -5.57
CA GLU A 150 9.57 3.67 -6.68
C GLU A 150 9.68 2.98 -8.05
N THR A 151 10.59 2.02 -8.18
CA THR A 151 10.81 1.26 -9.42
C THR A 151 9.58 0.42 -9.76
N LEU A 152 9.01 -0.27 -8.78
CA LEU A 152 7.77 -1.05 -8.95
C LEU A 152 6.57 -0.15 -9.25
N THR A 153 6.44 0.99 -8.57
CA THR A 153 5.36 1.96 -8.86
C THR A 153 5.46 2.53 -10.27
N LYS A 154 6.67 2.76 -10.80
CA LYS A 154 6.85 3.21 -12.19
C LYS A 154 6.48 2.12 -13.20
N ALA A 155 6.77 0.86 -12.87
CA ALA A 155 6.50 -0.27 -13.75
C ALA A 155 5.03 -0.72 -13.77
N TYR A 156 4.29 -0.54 -12.67
CA TYR A 156 2.93 -1.10 -12.49
C TYR A 156 1.87 -0.10 -12.02
N GLY A 157 2.22 1.16 -11.76
CA GLY A 157 1.27 2.19 -11.36
C GLY A 157 0.49 2.79 -12.53
N LYS A 158 -0.38 3.77 -12.23
CA LYS A 158 -1.30 4.43 -13.18
C LYS A 158 -0.71 4.83 -14.53
N ASN A 159 0.55 5.28 -14.51
CA ASN A 159 1.26 5.81 -15.67
C ASN A 159 2.29 4.83 -16.23
N ALA A 160 2.22 3.55 -15.86
CA ALA A 160 3.06 2.52 -16.44
C ALA A 160 2.88 2.53 -17.96
N ALA A 161 3.99 2.61 -18.69
CA ALA A 161 3.96 2.42 -20.13
C ALA A 161 3.39 1.01 -20.37
N VAL A 162 2.24 0.93 -21.04
CA VAL A 162 1.61 -0.35 -21.35
C VAL A 162 2.67 -1.23 -22.03
N LYS A 163 2.88 -2.41 -21.44
CA LYS A 163 3.88 -3.47 -21.74
C LYS A 163 5.09 -3.54 -20.80
N ALA A 164 4.85 -4.03 -19.59
CA ALA A 164 5.64 -5.16 -19.07
C ALA A 164 4.68 -6.35 -18.90
N GLY A 165 4.72 -7.32 -19.82
CA GLY A 165 3.99 -8.58 -19.71
C GLY A 165 2.55 -8.60 -20.26
N GLU A 166 2.37 -8.45 -21.57
CA GLU A 166 1.17 -9.02 -22.21
C GLU A 166 1.42 -10.49 -22.51
N LEU A 167 0.55 -11.40 -22.03
CA LEU A 167 0.06 -12.62 -22.72
C LEU A 167 -0.92 -13.40 -21.78
N PRO A 168 -1.80 -14.26 -22.32
CA PRO A 168 -3.20 -14.39 -21.95
C PRO A 168 -3.44 -15.27 -20.72
N MET A 169 -4.02 -14.70 -19.67
CA MET A 169 -4.94 -15.37 -18.74
C MET A 169 -5.84 -14.31 -18.11
N ALA A 170 -7.00 -14.73 -17.61
CA ALA A 170 -8.07 -13.89 -17.05
C ALA A 170 -7.71 -13.20 -15.71
N SER A 171 -6.46 -12.78 -15.50
CA SER A 171 -6.08 -11.99 -14.33
C SER A 171 -6.35 -10.51 -14.61
N LYS A 172 -7.14 -9.87 -13.73
CA LYS A 172 -7.36 -8.42 -13.77
C LYS A 172 -6.01 -7.69 -13.66
N SER A 173 -5.74 -6.74 -14.54
CA SER A 173 -4.62 -5.81 -14.36
C SER A 173 -4.83 -5.03 -13.07
N VAL A 174 -3.91 -5.16 -12.12
CA VAL A 174 -3.97 -4.44 -10.85
C VAL A 174 -3.03 -3.24 -10.95
N GLU A 175 -3.56 -2.04 -10.73
CA GLU A 175 -2.71 -0.87 -10.54
C GLU A 175 -2.00 -0.98 -9.20
N TYR A 176 -0.68 -0.82 -9.19
CA TYR A 176 0.14 -0.96 -7.99
C TYR A 176 0.90 0.33 -7.67
N GLU A 177 0.82 0.77 -6.42
CA GLU A 177 1.60 1.87 -5.87
C GLU A 177 2.30 1.42 -4.58
N ALA A 178 3.52 1.88 -4.37
CA ALA A 178 4.21 1.63 -3.11
C ALA A 178 5.10 2.80 -2.71
N ALA A 179 5.16 3.06 -1.41
CA ALA A 179 5.91 4.18 -0.88
C ALA A 179 6.57 3.84 0.47
N VAL A 180 7.77 4.39 0.67
CA VAL A 180 8.36 4.53 2.01
C VAL A 180 7.87 5.84 2.61
N VAL A 181 7.17 5.77 3.75
CA VAL A 181 6.54 6.90 4.42
C VAL A 181 7.07 7.01 5.85
N LEU A 182 7.47 8.21 6.26
CA LEU A 182 7.82 8.47 7.66
C LEU A 182 6.54 8.55 8.49
N PHE A 183 6.57 8.10 9.75
CA PHE A 183 5.39 8.19 10.62
C PHE A 183 4.90 9.64 10.80
N SER A 184 5.83 10.59 10.97
CA SER A 184 5.51 12.03 11.03
C SER A 184 4.79 12.56 9.78
N ASP A 185 5.03 11.95 8.62
CA ASP A 185 4.44 12.34 7.34
C ASP A 185 3.13 11.60 7.04
N MET A 186 2.79 10.56 7.80
CA MET A 186 1.74 9.60 7.45
C MET A 186 0.38 10.27 7.24
N ASN A 187 0.00 11.21 8.13
CA ASN A 187 -1.25 11.98 8.01
C ASN A 187 -1.34 12.82 6.73
N THR A 188 -0.20 13.24 6.18
CA THR A 188 -0.15 14.01 4.92
C THR A 188 -0.07 13.11 3.69
N LYS A 189 0.52 11.92 3.82
CA LYS A 189 0.75 10.99 2.71
C LYS A 189 -0.40 10.02 2.49
N LEU A 190 -1.10 9.57 3.53
CA LEU A 190 -2.23 8.66 3.40
C LEU A 190 -3.34 9.21 2.49
N PRO A 191 -3.83 10.46 2.62
CA PRO A 191 -4.84 10.99 1.70
C PRO A 191 -4.39 10.96 0.23
N VAL A 192 -3.12 11.27 -0.01
CA VAL A 192 -2.48 11.29 -1.33
C VAL A 192 -2.39 9.88 -1.90
N LEU A 193 -1.90 8.93 -1.10
CA LEU A 193 -1.80 7.53 -1.46
C LEU A 193 -3.16 6.87 -1.66
N ILE A 194 -4.21 7.29 -0.95
CA ILE A 194 -5.57 6.75 -1.08
C ILE A 194 -6.32 7.33 -2.28
N SER A 195 -6.09 8.61 -2.60
CA SER A 195 -6.66 9.24 -3.80
C SER A 195 -5.92 8.89 -5.09
N GLY A 196 -4.67 8.41 -4.99
CA GLY A 196 -3.83 8.12 -6.16
C GLY A 196 -3.39 9.36 -6.93
N GLN A 197 -3.44 10.52 -6.28
CA GLN A 197 -2.84 11.74 -6.79
C GLN A 197 -1.37 11.77 -6.39
N ARG A 198 -0.42 12.04 -7.29
CA ARG A 198 0.93 12.42 -6.87
C ARG A 198 0.95 13.90 -6.55
N VAL A 199 1.47 14.27 -5.37
CA VAL A 199 1.94 15.64 -5.15
C VAL A 199 3.21 15.82 -5.97
N TYR A 200 3.10 16.44 -7.14
CA TYR A 200 4.27 16.97 -7.82
C TYR A 200 4.89 18.02 -6.90
N ARG A 201 6.20 17.94 -6.66
CA ARG A 201 6.96 19.03 -6.05
C ARG A 201 6.90 20.19 -7.04
N ILE A 202 5.94 21.09 -6.88
CA ILE A 202 5.84 22.31 -7.68
C ILE A 202 7.14 23.08 -7.43
N LYS A 203 7.99 23.19 -8.45
CA LYS A 203 9.01 24.25 -8.46
C LYS A 203 8.23 25.56 -8.49
N ALA A 204 8.46 26.41 -7.48
CA ALA A 204 7.78 27.69 -7.32
C ALA A 204 7.70 28.44 -8.66
N GLY A 205 6.50 28.84 -9.09
CA GLY A 205 6.37 29.65 -10.29
C GLY A 205 4.99 29.84 -10.92
N VAL A 206 3.93 29.11 -10.54
CA VAL A 206 2.59 29.37 -11.10
C VAL A 206 1.51 29.08 -10.04
N PRO A 207 0.54 29.98 -9.81
CA PRO A 207 -0.56 29.70 -8.88
C PRO A 207 -1.58 28.81 -9.58
N LEU A 208 -1.84 27.61 -9.04
CA LEU A 208 -3.09 26.90 -9.31
C LEU A 208 -4.05 27.15 -8.15
N SER A 209 -5.16 27.81 -8.46
CA SER A 209 -6.34 27.83 -7.59
C SER A 209 -6.95 26.44 -7.59
N VAL A 210 -6.99 25.78 -6.43
CA VAL A 210 -7.80 24.58 -6.19
C VAL A 210 -8.95 25.02 -5.29
N CYS A 211 -10.12 25.21 -5.89
CA CYS A 211 -11.36 25.38 -5.15
C CYS A 211 -11.81 24.01 -4.63
N PHE A 212 -11.89 23.85 -3.30
CA PHE A 212 -12.68 22.81 -2.67
C PHE A 212 -14.09 23.38 -2.43
N TYR A 213 -15.11 22.82 -3.07
CA TYR A 213 -16.49 22.96 -2.61
C TYR A 213 -16.91 21.61 -2.03
N ALA A 214 -17.22 21.61 -0.74
CA ALA A 214 -17.94 20.55 -0.06
C ALA A 214 -19.37 21.04 0.15
N GLU A 215 -20.34 20.47 -0.55
CA GLU A 215 -21.74 20.62 -0.18
C GLU A 215 -22.35 19.26 0.16
N LYS A 216 -22.83 19.20 1.40
CA LYS A 216 -23.68 18.14 1.92
C LYS A 216 -25.00 18.13 1.15
N PHE A 217 -25.47 16.96 0.74
CA PHE A 217 -26.89 16.72 0.59
C PHE A 217 -27.30 15.49 1.42
N LEU A 218 -28.18 15.77 2.39
CA LEU A 218 -28.96 14.81 3.18
C LEU A 218 -30.02 14.12 2.29
N PRO A 219 -30.60 12.99 2.73
CA PRO A 219 -31.35 12.06 1.89
C PRO A 219 -32.78 12.55 1.64
N MET A 220 -33.36 12.09 0.52
CA MET A 220 -34.81 12.08 0.36
C MET A 220 -35.31 10.64 0.29
N SER A 221 -36.09 10.27 1.30
CA SER A 221 -37.03 9.16 1.25
C SER A 221 -38.38 9.69 0.75
N ILE A 222 -38.90 9.08 -0.32
CA ILE A 222 -40.19 8.39 -0.50
C ILE A 222 -40.29 8.06 -1.99
#